data_AF-A0A977NML6-F1
#
_entry.id   AF-A0A977NML6-F1
#
_cell.length_a   1.000
_cell.length_b   1.000
_cell.length_c   1.000
_cell.angle_alpha   90.00
_cell.angle_beta   90.00
_cell.angle_gamma   90.00
#
_symmetry.space_group_name_H-M   'P 1'
#
loop_
_entity.id
_entity.type
_entity.pdbx_description
1 polymer ?
#
loop_
_entity_poly.entity_id
_entity_poly.type
_entity_poly.pdbx_seq_one_letter_code
_entity_poly.pdbx_strand_id
1 'polypeptide(L)'
;MSKKTQDKQIDQQEIMKLLKDPIIVRIVTVLDIANLSVLELFEYGLTREDVNHAIVSGVIELDQARLPKGELDTYAEGLHAIAGDVYFQQFLRSKARLTRLGLFLLDCIKSCQTEQDIIEKVMGRFGTGMFRPPEHPHKP
;
A
#
# COMPACT_ATOMS: atom_id res chain seq x y z
N MET A 1 -16.73 -4.25 30.19
CA MET A 1 -15.67 -3.21 30.21
C MET A 1 -15.45 -2.73 28.79
N SER A 2 -15.81 -1.48 28.50
CA SER A 2 -15.74 -0.91 27.15
C SER A 2 -14.28 -0.53 26.82
N LYS A 3 -13.70 -1.14 25.78
CA LYS A 3 -12.38 -0.75 25.27
C LYS A 3 -12.52 0.64 24.67
N LYS A 4 -12.07 1.66 25.40
CA LYS A 4 -11.89 3.01 24.86
C LYS A 4 -10.82 2.92 23.77
N THR A 5 -11.24 3.04 22.51
CA THR A 5 -10.34 3.36 21.40
C THR A 5 -9.69 4.69 21.76
N GLN A 6 -8.42 4.68 22.13
CA GLN A 6 -7.64 5.90 22.22
C GLN A 6 -7.51 6.42 20.78
N ASP A 7 -8.29 7.44 20.43
CA ASP A 7 -7.99 8.31 19.29
C ASP A 7 -6.66 8.99 19.61
N LYS A 8 -5.57 8.32 19.25
CA LYS A 8 -4.23 8.91 19.26
C LYS A 8 -4.30 10.06 18.26
N GLN A 9 -4.27 11.29 18.77
CA GLN A 9 -4.26 12.48 17.95
C GLN A 9 -2.99 12.43 17.10
N ILE A 10 -3.12 12.18 15.80
CA ILE A 10 -1.99 12.03 14.89
C ILE A 10 -1.38 13.42 14.69
N ASP A 11 -0.08 13.54 14.99
CA ASP A 11 0.65 14.80 14.88
C ASP A 11 0.78 15.20 13.40
N GLN A 12 0.56 16.48 13.10
CA GLN A 12 0.74 17.04 11.76
C GLN A 12 2.15 16.76 11.21
N GLN A 13 3.18 16.76 12.07
CA GLN A 13 4.54 16.43 11.65
C GLN A 13 4.67 14.97 11.19
N GLU A 14 3.94 14.06 11.82
CA GLU A 14 3.92 12.64 11.46
C GLU A 14 3.23 12.42 10.12
N ILE A 15 2.10 13.10 9.89
CA ILE A 15 1.40 13.10 8.59
C ILE A 15 2.32 13.62 7.49
N MET A 16 3.02 14.74 7.71
CA MET A 16 3.93 15.29 6.70
C MET A 16 5.11 14.37 6.39
N LYS A 17 5.59 13.59 7.36
CA LYS A 17 6.63 12.58 7.12
C LYS A 17 6.10 11.47 6.23
N LEU A 18 4.89 10.97 6.50
CA LEU A 18 4.24 9.92 5.71
C LEU A 18 3.93 10.37 4.27
N LEU A 19 3.47 11.62 4.07
CA LEU A 19 3.23 12.17 2.74
C LEU A 19 4.51 12.38 1.92
N LYS A 20 5.67 12.48 2.58
CA LYS A 20 6.98 12.57 1.90
C LYS A 20 7.61 11.20 1.63
N ASP A 21 7.05 10.14 2.21
CA ASP A 21 7.55 8.79 2.03
C ASP A 21 7.00 8.21 0.71
N PRO A 22 7.85 7.97 -0.30
CA PRO A 22 7.42 7.49 -1.61
C PRO A 22 6.80 6.09 -1.56
N ILE A 23 7.21 5.25 -0.59
CA ILE A 23 6.67 3.90 -0.43
C ILE A 23 5.24 3.98 0.08
N ILE A 24 5.00 4.81 1.10
CA ILE A 24 3.66 5.04 1.65
C ILE A 24 2.73 5.63 0.59
N VAL A 25 3.17 6.68 -0.12
CA VAL A 25 2.37 7.30 -1.19
C VAL A 25 2.01 6.27 -2.28
N ARG A 26 2.97 5.43 -2.69
CA ARG A 26 2.74 4.38 -3.67
C ARG A 26 1.72 3.34 -3.19
N ILE A 27 1.88 2.82 -1.97
CA ILE A 27 0.94 1.83 -1.39
C ILE A 27 -0.48 2.41 -1.30
N VAL A 28 -0.60 3.63 -0.80
CA VAL A 28 -1.90 4.31 -0.66
C VAL A 28 -2.57 4.49 -2.02
N THR A 29 -1.80 4.88 -3.05
CA THR A 29 -2.32 5.06 -4.41
C THR A 29 -2.71 3.73 -5.07
N VAL A 30 -1.94 2.66 -4.85
CA VAL A 30 -2.25 1.33 -5.42
C VAL A 30 -3.53 0.75 -4.80
N LEU A 31 -3.70 0.90 -3.49
CA LEU A 31 -4.88 0.39 -2.76
C LEU A 31 -6.16 1.20 -3.02
N ASP A 32 -6.06 2.42 -3.54
CA ASP A 32 -7.23 3.21 -3.98
C ASP A 32 -7.99 2.52 -5.14
N ILE A 33 -7.27 1.75 -5.97
CA ILE A 33 -7.82 1.21 -7.22
C ILE A 33 -8.60 -0.09 -6.97
N ALA A 34 -8.23 -0.87 -5.94
CA ALA A 34 -8.87 -2.16 -5.64
C ALA A 34 -8.52 -2.68 -4.24
N ASN A 35 -9.33 -3.62 -3.74
CA ASN A 35 -9.02 -4.40 -2.54
C ASN A 35 -8.04 -5.54 -2.89
N LEU A 36 -6.74 -5.29 -2.72
CA LEU A 36 -5.65 -6.17 -3.17
C LEU A 36 -5.14 -7.06 -2.05
N SER A 37 -4.70 -8.26 -2.42
CA SER A 37 -3.94 -9.17 -1.57
C SER A 37 -2.48 -8.78 -1.55
N VAL A 38 -1.74 -9.26 -0.55
CA VAL A 38 -0.28 -9.04 -0.49
C VAL A 38 0.42 -9.59 -1.73
N LEU A 39 -0.04 -10.72 -2.27
CA LEU A 39 0.48 -11.25 -3.54
C LEU A 39 0.28 -10.26 -4.69
N GLU A 40 -0.92 -9.72 -4.84
CA GLU A 40 -1.22 -8.72 -5.88
C GLU A 40 -0.38 -7.45 -5.66
N LEU A 41 -0.16 -7.01 -4.42
CA LEU A 41 0.74 -5.88 -4.13
C LEU A 41 2.18 -6.14 -4.62
N PHE A 42 2.66 -7.38 -4.56
CA PHE A 42 3.97 -7.74 -5.10
C PHE A 42 4.01 -7.68 -6.63
N GLU A 43 2.92 -8.03 -7.30
CA GLU A 43 2.77 -7.88 -8.75
C GLU A 43 2.81 -6.41 -9.18
N TYR A 44 2.35 -5.49 -8.31
CA TYR A 44 2.54 -4.04 -8.47
C TYR A 44 3.95 -3.54 -8.15
N GLY A 45 4.90 -4.44 -7.86
CA GLY A 45 6.31 -4.15 -7.60
C GLY A 45 6.57 -3.55 -6.22
N LEU A 46 5.73 -3.85 -5.23
CA LEU A 46 6.00 -3.61 -3.81
C LEU A 46 6.72 -4.82 -3.20
N THR A 47 7.61 -4.59 -2.25
CA THR A 47 8.29 -5.69 -1.55
C THR A 47 7.60 -6.02 -0.23
N ARG A 48 8.06 -7.11 0.41
CA ARG A 48 7.61 -7.46 1.76
C ARG A 48 7.98 -6.37 2.76
N GLU A 49 9.15 -5.78 2.62
CA GLU A 49 9.62 -4.67 3.46
C GLU A 49 8.71 -3.45 3.30
N ASP A 50 8.31 -3.11 2.07
CA ASP A 50 7.38 -2.01 1.80
C ASP A 50 6.02 -2.22 2.50
N VAL A 51 5.46 -3.43 2.35
CA VAL A 51 4.18 -3.80 2.98
C VAL A 51 4.31 -3.76 4.51
N ASN A 52 5.39 -4.33 5.07
CA ASN A 52 5.65 -4.28 6.51
C ASN A 52 5.82 -2.84 7.01
N HIS A 53 6.52 -2.00 6.27
CA HIS A 53 6.72 -0.60 6.60
C HIS A 53 5.38 0.15 6.67
N ALA A 54 4.47 -0.09 5.73
CA ALA A 54 3.14 0.51 5.75
C ALA A 54 2.25 -0.01 6.90
N ILE A 55 2.37 -1.30 7.26
CA ILE A 55 1.69 -1.88 8.43
C ILE A 55 2.20 -1.24 9.72
N VAL A 56 3.52 -1.17 9.90
CA VAL A 56 4.16 -0.59 11.10
C VAL A 56 3.86 0.90 11.21
N SER A 57 3.81 1.60 10.07
CA SER A 57 3.38 3.01 9.99
C SER A 57 1.88 3.21 10.23
N GLY A 58 1.11 2.14 10.41
CA GLY A 58 -0.34 2.19 10.66
C GLY A 58 -1.17 2.68 9.48
N VAL A 59 -0.60 2.69 8.27
CA VAL A 59 -1.26 3.17 7.05
C VAL A 59 -2.19 2.11 6.48
N ILE A 60 -1.79 0.84 6.57
CA ILE A 60 -2.57 -0.30 6.11
C ILE A 60 -2.74 -1.33 7.22
N GLU A 61 -3.80 -2.12 7.11
CA GLU A 61 -4.03 -3.32 7.90
C GLU A 61 -4.32 -4.51 6.97
N LEU A 62 -4.01 -5.72 7.43
CA LEU A 62 -4.31 -6.95 6.71
C LEU A 62 -5.54 -7.63 7.34
N ASP A 63 -6.55 -7.92 6.51
CA ASP A 63 -7.62 -8.82 6.90
C ASP A 63 -7.02 -10.24 6.97
N GLN A 64 -6.69 -10.68 8.19
CA GLN A 64 -6.20 -12.03 8.41
C GLN A 64 -7.25 -13.03 7.92
N ALA A 65 -6.88 -13.85 6.94
CA ALA A 65 -7.64 -15.06 6.63
C ALA A 65 -7.75 -15.88 7.93
N ARG A 66 -8.97 -15.99 8.48
CA ARG A 66 -9.20 -16.70 9.74
C ARG A 66 -8.65 -18.12 9.63
N LEU A 67 -7.67 -18.47 10.46
CA LEU A 67 -7.29 -19.85 10.68
C LEU A 67 -8.52 -20.63 11.21
N PRO A 68 -8.75 -21.86 10.75
CA PRO A 68 -9.50 -22.82 11.55
C PRO A 68 -8.76 -22.93 12.89
N LYS A 69 -9.41 -22.47 13.97
CA LYS A 69 -8.90 -22.67 15.33
C LYS A 69 -8.85 -24.16 15.59
N GLY A 70 -7.69 -24.82 15.52
CA GLY A 70 -7.65 -26.24 15.84
C GLY A 70 -6.33 -27.01 15.79
N GLU A 71 -5.34 -26.67 14.97
CA GLU A 71 -4.35 -27.71 14.58
C GLU A 71 -2.87 -27.37 14.76
N LEU A 72 -2.49 -26.47 15.68
CA LEU A 72 -1.08 -26.07 15.82
C LEU A 72 -0.37 -26.49 17.12
N ASP A 73 -1.06 -27.08 18.08
CA ASP A 73 -0.46 -27.42 19.38
C ASP A 73 0.30 -28.77 19.41
N THR A 74 0.60 -29.42 18.26
CA THR A 74 1.10 -30.82 18.31
C THR A 74 2.17 -31.20 17.28
N TYR A 75 3.00 -30.29 16.77
CA TYR A 75 3.83 -30.65 15.61
C TYR A 75 5.33 -30.29 15.69
N ALA A 76 6.15 -31.32 15.53
CA ALA A 76 7.62 -31.36 15.60
C ALA A 76 8.34 -30.53 14.51
N GLU A 77 9.63 -30.25 14.71
CA GLU A 77 10.48 -29.32 13.93
C GLU A 77 10.38 -29.42 12.39
N GLY A 78 10.11 -30.60 11.81
CA GLY A 78 9.89 -30.77 10.37
C GLY A 78 8.61 -30.11 9.83
N LEU A 79 7.58 -29.96 10.68
CA LEU A 79 6.35 -29.23 10.38
C LEU A 79 6.50 -27.72 10.58
N HIS A 80 7.61 -27.22 11.14
CA HIS A 80 7.86 -25.78 11.25
C HIS A 80 8.16 -25.14 9.89
N ALA A 81 8.84 -25.87 8.99
CA ALA A 81 9.04 -25.46 7.60
C ALA A 81 7.72 -25.42 6.81
N ILE A 82 6.87 -26.44 7.02
CA ILE A 82 5.53 -26.52 6.41
C ILE A 82 4.61 -25.46 7.01
N ALA A 83 4.66 -25.24 8.32
CA ALA A 83 3.92 -24.18 8.99
C ALA A 83 4.38 -22.81 8.48
N GLY A 84 5.68 -22.59 8.32
CA GLY A 84 6.24 -21.38 7.71
C GLY A 84 5.69 -21.12 6.31
N ASP A 85 5.61 -22.16 5.47
CA ASP A 85 5.00 -22.07 4.14
C ASP A 85 3.49 -21.80 4.21
N VAL A 86 2.76 -22.46 5.11
CA VAL A 86 1.33 -22.21 5.33
C VAL A 86 1.07 -20.78 5.80
N TYR A 87 1.86 -20.26 6.74
CA TYR A 87 1.78 -18.87 7.19
C TYR A 87 2.14 -17.89 6.07
N PHE A 88 3.14 -18.21 5.26
CA PHE A 88 3.53 -17.38 4.13
C PHE A 88 2.45 -17.32 3.06
N GLN A 89 1.87 -18.47 2.69
CA GLN A 89 0.74 -18.53 1.77
C GLN A 89 -0.49 -17.77 2.30
N GLN A 90 -0.76 -17.83 3.61
CA GLN A 90 -1.83 -17.05 4.23
C GLN A 90 -1.54 -15.55 4.20
N PHE A 91 -0.30 -15.15 4.49
CA PHE A 91 0.13 -13.76 4.38
C PHE A 91 -0.07 -13.24 2.95
N LEU A 92 0.39 -14.00 1.94
CA LEU A 92 0.21 -13.68 0.53
C LEU A 92 -1.27 -13.51 0.13
N ARG A 93 -2.16 -14.34 0.68
CA ARG A 93 -3.60 -14.28 0.41
C ARG A 93 -4.34 -13.20 1.21
N SER A 94 -3.73 -12.64 2.25
CA SER A 94 -4.37 -11.64 3.10
C SER A 94 -4.63 -10.38 2.31
N LYS A 95 -5.84 -9.82 2.44
CA LYS A 95 -6.24 -8.58 1.76
C LYS A 95 -5.77 -7.38 2.57
N ALA A 96 -5.15 -6.42 1.91
CA ALA A 96 -4.67 -5.18 2.49
C ALA A 96 -5.73 -4.09 2.35
N ARG A 97 -5.99 -3.36 3.43
CA ARG A 97 -6.93 -2.25 3.47
C ARG A 97 -6.29 -1.02 4.07
N LEU A 98 -6.67 0.16 3.55
CA LEU A 98 -6.30 1.43 4.15
C LEU A 98 -6.96 1.60 5.51
N THR A 99 -6.17 1.98 6.51
CA THR A 99 -6.71 2.42 7.81
C THR A 99 -7.33 3.81 7.67
N ARG A 100 -7.88 4.34 8.77
CA ARG A 100 -8.37 5.73 8.81
C ARG A 100 -7.26 6.74 8.46
N LEU A 101 -6.02 6.46 8.86
CA LEU A 101 -4.86 7.28 8.48
C LEU A 101 -4.55 7.12 6.99
N GLY A 102 -4.52 5.89 6.47
CA GLY A 102 -4.29 5.66 5.04
C GLY A 102 -5.32 6.33 4.14
N LEU A 103 -6.59 6.32 4.52
CA LEU A 103 -7.67 7.04 3.82
C LEU A 103 -7.47 8.56 3.87
N PHE A 104 -7.08 9.11 5.03
CA PHE A 104 -6.77 10.53 5.14
C PHE A 104 -5.59 10.94 4.24
N LEU A 105 -4.53 10.12 4.18
CA LEU A 105 -3.38 10.36 3.30
C LEU A 105 -3.81 10.30 1.82
N LEU A 106 -4.68 9.36 1.46
CA LEU A 106 -5.24 9.26 0.12
C LEU A 106 -5.98 10.54 -0.28
N ASP A 107 -6.84 11.04 0.62
CA ASP A 107 -7.57 12.29 0.39
C ASP A 107 -6.61 13.47 0.20
N CYS A 108 -5.54 13.56 1.00
CA CYS A 108 -4.49 14.57 0.82
C CYS A 108 -3.80 14.45 -0.55
N ILE A 109 -3.40 13.25 -0.95
CA ILE A 109 -2.72 12.98 -2.24
C ILE A 109 -3.63 13.36 -3.41
N LYS A 110 -4.91 12.99 -3.36
CA LYS A 110 -5.91 13.35 -4.39
C LYS A 110 -6.18 14.85 -4.43
N SER A 111 -6.27 15.49 -3.26
CA SER A 111 -6.51 16.94 -3.15
C SER A 111 -5.32 17.78 -3.65
N CYS A 112 -4.10 17.23 -3.60
CA CYS A 112 -2.90 17.83 -4.18
C CYS A 112 -2.79 17.68 -5.71
N GLN A 113 -3.76 17.03 -6.36
CA GLN A 113 -3.86 16.96 -7.82
C GLN A 113 -5.02 17.85 -8.27
N THR A 114 -4.84 19.18 -8.27
CA THR A 114 -5.78 20.02 -9.01
C THR A 114 -5.56 19.82 -10.51
N GLU A 115 -6.62 19.89 -11.33
CA GLU A 115 -6.49 19.85 -12.80
C GLU A 115 -5.45 20.86 -13.29
N GLN A 116 -5.33 22.01 -12.60
CA GLN A 116 -4.33 23.04 -12.86
C GLN A 116 -2.89 22.56 -12.62
N ASP A 117 -2.58 21.84 -11.55
CA ASP A 117 -1.24 21.29 -11.31
C ASP A 117 -0.82 20.28 -12.39
N ILE A 118 -1.78 19.48 -12.87
CA ILE A 118 -1.56 18.52 -13.96
C ILE A 118 -1.33 19.28 -15.26
N ILE A 119 -2.17 20.26 -15.59
CA ILE A 119 -2.04 21.10 -16.77
C ILE A 119 -0.70 21.85 -16.74
N GLU A 120 -0.30 22.45 -15.63
CA GLU A 120 0.98 23.17 -15.52
C GLU A 120 2.19 22.24 -15.69
N LYS A 121 2.17 21.03 -15.11
CA LYS A 121 3.25 20.04 -15.33
C LYS A 121 3.31 19.57 -16.78
N VAL A 122 2.16 19.36 -17.41
CA VAL A 122 2.08 18.94 -18.82
C VAL A 122 2.53 20.07 -19.74
N MET A 123 2.02 21.29 -19.54
CA MET A 123 2.39 22.49 -20.28
C MET A 123 3.86 22.84 -20.10
N GLY A 124 4.44 22.66 -18.90
CA GLY A 124 5.87 22.82 -18.66
C GLY A 124 6.73 21.84 -19.46
N ARG A 125 6.27 20.60 -19.66
CA ARG A 125 6.95 19.61 -20.52
C ARG A 125 6.81 19.91 -22.01
N PHE A 126 5.70 20.51 -22.43
CA PHE A 126 5.52 21.01 -23.80
C PHE A 126 6.35 22.27 -24.07
N GLY A 127 6.37 23.23 -23.15
CA GLY A 127 7.10 24.49 -23.27
C GLY A 127 8.62 24.35 -23.23
N THR A 128 9.14 23.30 -22.57
CA THR A 128 10.57 22.95 -22.56
C THR A 128 11.00 22.08 -23.75
N GLY A 129 10.07 21.69 -24.63
CA GLY A 129 10.36 20.85 -25.81
C GLY A 129 10.74 19.39 -25.48
N MET A 130 10.52 18.95 -24.24
CA MET A 130 10.88 17.61 -23.78
C MET A 130 9.84 16.52 -24.10
N PHE A 131 8.64 16.89 -24.55
CA PHE A 131 7.66 15.92 -25.00
C PHE A 131 8.09 15.34 -26.36
N ARG A 132 8.70 14.16 -26.34
CA ARG A 132 8.84 13.30 -27.52
C ARG A 132 7.70 12.29 -27.51
N PRO A 133 6.73 12.39 -28.44
CA PRO A 133 5.75 11.33 -28.62
C PRO A 133 6.49 10.02 -28.91
N PRO A 134 6.02 8.87 -28.39
CA PRO A 134 6.57 7.58 -28.77
C PRO A 134 6.46 7.41 -30.30
N GLU A 135 7.56 7.03 -30.95
CA GLU A 135 7.55 6.79 -32.38
C GLU A 135 6.61 5.61 -32.68
N HIS A 136 5.62 5.84 -33.54
CA HIS A 136 4.77 4.76 -34.02
C HIS A 136 5.65 3.78 -34.82
N PRO A 137 5.65 2.47 -34.50
CA PRO A 137 6.57 1.49 -35.08
C PRO A 137 6.35 1.22 -36.57
N HIS A 138 5.37 1.87 -37.20
CA HIS A 138 5.09 1.74 -38.62
C HIS A 138 4.78 3.11 -39.21
N LYS A 139 5.79 3.77 -39.78
CA LYS A 139 5.57 4.66 -40.91
C LYS A 139 5.94 3.90 -42.20
N PRO A 140 5.15 4.04 -43.27
CA PRO A 140 5.35 3.33 -44.54
C PRO A 140 6.68 3.68 -45.21
#